data_AF-A0A3D0H3D6-F1
#
_entry.id   AF-A0A3D0H3D6-F1
#
_cell.length_a   1.000
_cell.length_b   1.000
_cell.length_c   1.000
_cell.angle_alpha   90.00
_cell.angle_beta   90.00
_cell.angle_gamma   90.00
#
_symmetry.space_group_name_H-M   'P 1'
#
loop_
_entity.id
_entity.type
_entity.pdbx_description
1 polymer ?
#
loop_
_entity_poly.entity_id
_entity_poly.type
_entity_poly.pdbx_seq_one_letter_code
_entity_poly.pdbx_strand_id
1 'polypeptide(L)'
;MTFWMPGSWGSCVTAGPSHLTSQRPAMRSKGFTLVELAIIMVLVGILVGIGASMVGPLTKRAKLNETRDIVNGAVEAVVGFAAPRNRVPDLTASPSATSFWTNVRTKNDAWTRQLVYVYDNNLATSICSRTTTSITVRACTNAGCTTYTDVLNVAFLVFSVGDNSVNQSYAAGSAAITAATTIPTYPVGVTVSGLENDDVAKWMTLSELQMKMACVQQQCTAYQIFNNLGATGYFRTNGLACLTIANNALISSIAPGGAINGYTNAACTTVATPSSISYTTAATADTNRNCLVNYSGTDR
;
A
#
# COMPACT_ATOMS: atom_id res chain seq x y z
N MET A 1 -44.35 -8.48 9.40
CA MET A 1 -44.77 -8.02 8.06
C MET A 1 -43.82 -8.60 7.03
N THR A 2 -44.32 -8.94 5.83
CA THR A 2 -43.73 -9.78 4.76
C THR A 2 -43.87 -11.28 5.04
N PHE A 3 -45.00 -11.93 4.72
CA PHE A 3 -45.74 -12.17 3.46
C PHE A 3 -45.19 -13.41 2.72
N TRP A 4 -45.78 -14.55 3.09
CA TRP A 4 -45.73 -15.85 2.44
C TRP A 4 -46.80 -15.88 1.33
N MET A 5 -46.47 -16.45 0.17
CA MET A 5 -47.45 -16.89 -0.83
C MET A 5 -47.05 -18.27 -1.37
N PRO A 6 -47.93 -19.28 -1.30
CA PRO A 6 -47.83 -20.49 -2.12
C PRO A 6 -48.79 -20.38 -3.31
N GLY A 7 -48.26 -20.53 -4.53
CA GLY A 7 -49.06 -20.61 -5.76
C GLY A 7 -49.64 -22.01 -5.94
N SER A 8 -50.97 -22.08 -5.97
CA SER A 8 -51.78 -23.29 -6.08
C SER A 8 -51.82 -23.88 -7.49
N TRP A 9 -51.99 -25.19 -7.55
CA TRP A 9 -52.28 -25.96 -8.74
C TRP A 9 -53.78 -25.86 -9.06
N GLY A 10 -54.11 -25.27 -10.20
CA GLY A 10 -55.48 -25.23 -10.73
C GLY A 10 -55.61 -26.13 -11.95
N SER A 11 -56.39 -27.20 -11.80
CA SER A 11 -56.93 -28.02 -12.89
C SER A 11 -58.00 -27.26 -13.69
N CYS A 12 -58.05 -27.42 -15.02
CA CYS A 12 -59.30 -27.23 -15.78
C CYS A 12 -59.31 -27.97 -17.12
N VAL A 13 -60.13 -29.02 -17.17
CA VAL A 13 -61.08 -29.46 -18.21
C VAL A 13 -60.62 -29.63 -19.68
N THR A 14 -60.89 -30.85 -20.15
CA THR A 14 -60.93 -31.37 -21.53
C THR A 14 -62.03 -30.76 -22.40
N ALA A 15 -61.69 -30.40 -23.65
CA ALA A 15 -62.62 -30.38 -24.77
C ALA A 15 -61.88 -30.80 -26.06
N GLY A 16 -62.34 -31.89 -26.69
CA GLY A 16 -61.95 -32.31 -28.03
C GLY A 16 -62.78 -31.60 -29.12
N PRO A 17 -62.76 -32.09 -30.37
CA PRO A 17 -61.81 -31.61 -31.37
C PRO A 17 -62.52 -30.89 -32.53
N SER A 18 -61.81 -30.02 -33.23
CA SER A 18 -62.22 -29.55 -34.55
C SER A 18 -61.03 -29.53 -35.52
N HIS A 19 -61.27 -30.19 -36.65
CA HIS A 19 -60.45 -30.27 -37.84
C HIS A 19 -59.71 -28.97 -38.17
N LEU A 20 -58.37 -29.04 -38.25
CA LEU A 20 -57.58 -28.15 -39.09
C LEU A 20 -56.75 -28.97 -40.06
N THR A 21 -57.16 -28.86 -41.31
CA THR A 21 -56.59 -29.43 -42.51
C THR A 21 -55.10 -29.09 -42.60
N SER A 22 -54.26 -30.12 -42.53
CA SER A 22 -52.83 -30.05 -42.81
C SER A 22 -52.58 -29.68 -44.26
N GLN A 23 -52.45 -28.39 -44.56
CA GLN A 23 -51.78 -27.94 -45.77
C GLN A 23 -50.30 -27.76 -45.45
N ARG A 24 -49.51 -28.82 -45.68
CA ARG A 24 -48.05 -28.72 -45.73
C ARG A 24 -47.67 -28.13 -47.08
N PRO A 25 -47.08 -26.91 -47.15
CA PRO A 25 -46.36 -26.52 -48.35
C PRO A 25 -45.19 -27.50 -48.53
N ALA A 26 -45.12 -28.13 -49.69
CA ALA A 26 -43.95 -28.94 -50.07
C ALA A 26 -42.75 -28.00 -50.20
N MET A 27 -41.99 -27.85 -49.11
CA MET A 27 -40.66 -27.26 -49.19
C MET A 27 -39.80 -28.21 -50.04
N ARG A 28 -39.54 -27.79 -51.28
CA ARG A 28 -38.59 -28.43 -52.18
C ARG A 28 -37.23 -28.48 -51.48
N SER A 29 -36.90 -29.61 -50.85
CA SER A 29 -35.59 -29.83 -50.23
C SER A 29 -34.55 -29.89 -51.35
N LYS A 30 -33.90 -28.76 -51.62
CA LYS A 30 -32.60 -28.78 -52.29
C LYS A 30 -31.63 -29.37 -51.28
N GLY A 31 -31.34 -30.67 -51.41
CA GLY A 31 -30.37 -31.33 -50.55
C GLY A 31 -28.99 -30.72 -50.79
N PHE A 32 -28.37 -30.19 -49.74
CA PHE A 32 -26.96 -29.85 -49.75
C PHE A 32 -26.16 -31.13 -50.00
N THR A 33 -25.19 -31.09 -50.91
CA THR A 33 -24.37 -32.26 -51.17
C THR A 33 -23.52 -32.56 -49.93
N LEU A 34 -23.36 -33.86 -49.60
CA LEU A 34 -22.58 -34.29 -48.44
C LEU A 34 -21.13 -33.77 -48.49
N VAL A 35 -20.59 -33.63 -49.70
CA VAL A 35 -19.25 -33.09 -49.96
C VAL A 35 -19.15 -31.61 -49.61
N GLU A 36 -20.20 -30.83 -49.89
CA GLU A 36 -20.20 -29.39 -49.63
C GLU A 36 -20.22 -29.08 -48.13
N LEU A 37 -20.98 -29.84 -47.34
CA LEU A 37 -20.92 -29.74 -45.87
C LEU A 37 -19.60 -30.27 -45.29
N ALA A 38 -18.97 -31.28 -45.91
CA ALA A 38 -17.68 -31.80 -45.46
C ALA A 38 -16.55 -30.78 -45.66
N ILE A 39 -16.52 -30.07 -46.80
CA ILE A 39 -15.52 -29.03 -47.06
C ILE A 39 -15.71 -27.85 -46.09
N ILE A 40 -16.95 -27.45 -45.79
CA ILE A 40 -17.23 -26.39 -44.82
C ILE A 40 -16.71 -26.77 -43.42
N MET A 41 -16.92 -28.01 -42.97
CA MET A 41 -16.41 -28.47 -41.67
C MET A 41 -14.87 -28.48 -41.63
N VAL A 42 -14.20 -28.84 -42.74
CA VAL A 42 -12.74 -28.76 -42.84
C VAL A 42 -12.27 -27.31 -42.79
N LEU A 43 -12.93 -26.39 -43.51
CA LEU A 43 -12.57 -24.97 -43.49
C LEU A 43 -12.79 -24.33 -42.11
N VAL A 44 -13.91 -24.62 -41.45
CA VAL A 44 -14.17 -24.15 -40.08
C VAL A 44 -13.15 -24.77 -39.10
N GLY A 45 -12.82 -26.05 -39.25
CA GLY A 45 -11.80 -26.72 -38.44
C GLY A 45 -10.42 -26.07 -38.57
N ILE A 46 -10.00 -25.72 -39.79
CA ILE A 46 -8.72 -25.04 -40.03
C ILE A 46 -8.76 -23.60 -39.45
N LEU A 47 -9.85 -22.87 -39.63
CA LEU A 47 -10.01 -21.52 -39.09
C LEU A 47 -9.97 -21.50 -37.55
N VAL A 48 -10.67 -22.42 -36.90
CA VAL A 48 -10.66 -22.56 -35.44
C VAL A 48 -9.27 -23.01 -34.95
N GLY A 49 -8.63 -23.93 -35.68
CA GLY A 49 -7.28 -24.42 -35.35
C GLY A 49 -6.22 -23.31 -35.37
N ILE A 50 -6.25 -22.43 -36.38
CA ILE A 50 -5.32 -21.29 -36.45
C ILE A 50 -5.67 -20.24 -35.38
N GLY A 51 -6.97 -19.95 -35.20
CA GLY A 51 -7.44 -18.93 -34.24
C GLY A 51 -7.11 -19.24 -32.78
N ALA A 52 -7.08 -20.52 -32.38
CA ALA A 52 -6.79 -20.91 -31.00
C ALA A 52 -5.33 -20.65 -30.57
N SER A 53 -4.38 -20.71 -31.52
CA SER A 53 -2.93 -20.62 -31.22
C SER A 53 -2.46 -19.22 -30.78
N MET A 54 -3.20 -18.16 -31.13
CA MET A 54 -2.82 -16.78 -30.82
C MET A 54 -3.36 -16.27 -29.46
N VAL A 55 -4.29 -17.00 -28.83
CA VAL A 55 -4.94 -16.56 -27.60
C VAL A 55 -3.99 -16.60 -26.41
N GLY A 56 -3.10 -17.60 -26.32
CA GLY A 56 -2.24 -17.83 -25.15
C GLY A 56 -1.35 -16.65 -24.74
N PRO A 57 -0.43 -16.15 -25.60
CA PRO A 57 0.49 -15.07 -25.23
C PRO A 57 -0.21 -13.73 -24.96
N LEU A 58 -1.29 -13.45 -25.70
CA LEU A 58 -2.09 -12.23 -25.51
C LEU A 58 -2.84 -12.27 -24.18
N THR A 59 -3.42 -13.42 -23.82
CA THR A 59 -4.05 -13.61 -22.51
C THR A 59 -3.03 -13.50 -21.37
N LYS A 60 -1.82 -14.06 -21.50
CA LYS A 60 -0.77 -13.91 -20.46
C LYS A 60 -0.40 -12.44 -20.23
N ARG A 61 -0.24 -11.65 -21.30
CA ARG A 61 0.02 -10.20 -21.21
C ARG A 61 -1.15 -9.44 -20.60
N ALA A 62 -2.38 -9.77 -20.97
CA ALA A 62 -3.58 -9.17 -20.39
C ALA A 62 -3.66 -9.43 -18.88
N LYS A 63 -3.45 -10.69 -18.45
CA LYS A 63 -3.44 -11.07 -17.03
C LYS A 63 -2.30 -10.43 -16.23
N LEU A 64 -1.11 -10.30 -16.82
CA LEU A 64 0.02 -9.59 -16.20
C LEU A 64 -0.32 -8.12 -15.95
N ASN A 65 -0.95 -7.45 -16.91
CA ASN A 65 -1.35 -6.06 -16.76
C ASN A 65 -2.48 -5.91 -15.72
N GLU A 66 -3.51 -6.76 -15.79
CA GLU A 66 -4.57 -6.79 -14.79
C GLU A 66 -4.01 -7.04 -13.38
N THR A 67 -3.05 -7.94 -13.23
CA THR A 67 -2.39 -8.22 -11.95
C THR A 67 -1.60 -7.02 -11.43
N ARG A 68 -0.90 -6.28 -12.30
CA ARG A 68 -0.25 -5.02 -11.90
C ARG A 68 -1.26 -4.02 -11.37
N ASP A 69 -2.41 -3.89 -12.01
CA ASP A 69 -3.47 -2.99 -11.57
C ASP A 69 -4.09 -3.44 -10.24
N ILE A 70 -4.27 -4.75 -10.04
CA ILE A 70 -4.74 -5.33 -8.78
C ILE A 70 -3.74 -5.05 -7.64
N VAL A 71 -2.44 -5.31 -7.87
CA VAL A 71 -1.38 -5.06 -6.89
C VAL A 71 -1.28 -3.56 -6.56
N ASN A 72 -1.33 -2.69 -7.57
CA ASN A 72 -1.35 -1.24 -7.36
C ASN A 72 -2.58 -0.80 -6.55
N GLY A 73 -3.75 -1.33 -6.86
CA GLY A 73 -4.98 -1.07 -6.10
C GLY A 73 -4.89 -1.54 -4.64
N ALA A 74 -4.23 -2.66 -4.38
CA ALA A 74 -3.98 -3.14 -3.03
C ALA A 74 -3.02 -2.23 -2.25
N VAL A 75 -1.96 -1.72 -2.90
CA VAL A 75 -1.05 -0.74 -2.29
C VAL A 75 -1.78 0.55 -1.94
N GLU A 76 -2.60 1.10 -2.84
CA GLU A 76 -3.38 2.30 -2.54
C GLU A 76 -4.45 2.05 -1.46
N ALA A 77 -5.00 0.84 -1.37
CA ALA A 77 -5.91 0.46 -0.28
C ALA A 77 -5.21 0.47 1.09
N VAL A 78 -3.96 0.00 1.16
CA VAL A 78 -3.13 0.08 2.38
C VAL A 78 -2.90 1.55 2.78
N VAL A 79 -2.57 2.41 1.81
CA VAL A 79 -2.41 3.85 2.06
C VAL A 79 -3.71 4.49 2.56
N GLY A 80 -4.83 4.20 1.91
CA GLY A 80 -6.15 4.72 2.29
C GLY A 80 -6.61 4.24 3.67
N PHE A 81 -6.24 3.03 4.08
CA PHE A 81 -6.47 2.54 5.44
C PHE A 81 -5.60 3.27 6.45
N ALA A 82 -4.32 3.46 6.11
CA ALA A 82 -3.31 3.97 7.02
C ALA A 82 -3.43 5.47 7.29
N ALA A 83 -3.84 6.27 6.29
CA ALA A 83 -3.98 7.72 6.42
C ALA A 83 -4.82 8.17 7.63
N PRO A 84 -6.06 7.68 7.85
CA PRO A 84 -6.85 8.06 9.03
C PRO A 84 -6.46 7.33 10.34
N ARG A 85 -5.65 6.27 10.28
CA ARG A 85 -5.41 5.36 11.42
C ARG A 85 -3.98 5.38 11.95
N ASN A 86 -3.06 6.06 11.27
CA ASN A 86 -1.63 6.10 11.58
C ASN A 86 -1.01 4.70 11.75
N ARG A 87 -1.53 3.69 11.07
CA ARG A 87 -1.03 2.31 11.14
C ARG A 87 -1.39 1.54 9.88
N VAL A 88 -0.56 0.57 9.52
CA VAL A 88 -0.86 -0.32 8.38
C VAL A 88 -1.90 -1.37 8.77
N PRO A 89 -2.67 -1.92 7.80
CA PRO A 89 -3.54 -3.06 8.06
C PRO A 89 -2.73 -4.24 8.59
N ASP A 90 -3.34 -5.01 9.49
CA ASP A 90 -2.78 -6.26 10.00
C ASP A 90 -3.20 -7.45 9.13
N LEU A 91 -2.72 -8.64 9.50
CA LEU A 91 -3.09 -9.92 8.86
C LEU A 91 -4.14 -10.70 9.67
N THR A 92 -4.92 -10.04 10.53
CA THR A 92 -5.98 -10.73 11.27
C THR A 92 -6.99 -11.36 10.31
N ALA A 93 -7.63 -12.45 10.75
CA ALA A 93 -8.61 -13.14 9.92
C ALA A 93 -9.78 -12.19 9.57
N SER A 94 -10.22 -12.25 8.31
CA SER A 94 -11.47 -11.62 7.86
C SER A 94 -12.64 -12.22 8.65
N PRO A 95 -13.64 -11.43 9.11
CA PRO A 95 -13.94 -10.04 8.74
C PRO A 95 -13.52 -9.03 9.82
N SER A 96 -12.23 -8.91 10.12
CA SER A 96 -11.74 -7.74 10.88
C SER A 96 -11.65 -6.51 9.96
N ALA A 97 -12.17 -5.37 10.42
CA ALA A 97 -12.01 -4.08 9.73
C ALA A 97 -10.54 -3.62 9.69
N THR A 98 -9.68 -4.20 10.52
CA THR A 98 -8.24 -3.91 10.60
C THR A 98 -7.40 -4.77 9.67
N SER A 99 -8.00 -5.83 9.13
CA SER A 99 -7.35 -6.80 8.26
C SER A 99 -7.13 -6.25 6.85
N PHE A 100 -5.95 -6.49 6.29
CA PHE A 100 -5.64 -6.22 4.89
C PHE A 100 -6.72 -6.78 3.94
N TRP A 101 -7.19 -8.00 4.18
CA TRP A 101 -8.13 -8.72 3.31
C TRP A 101 -9.51 -8.05 3.22
N THR A 102 -9.91 -7.29 4.23
CA THR A 102 -11.19 -6.56 4.22
C THR A 102 -11.06 -5.21 3.50
N ASN A 103 -9.85 -4.65 3.44
CA ASN A 103 -9.60 -3.31 2.93
C ASN A 103 -9.21 -3.30 1.43
N VAL A 104 -8.75 -4.43 0.88
CA VAL A 104 -8.46 -4.55 -0.56
C VAL A 104 -9.71 -4.84 -1.38
N ARG A 105 -9.80 -4.23 -2.57
CA ARG A 105 -10.91 -4.47 -3.52
C ARG A 105 -10.94 -5.92 -4.02
N THR A 106 -9.78 -6.48 -4.30
CA THR A 106 -9.64 -7.82 -4.87
C THR A 106 -8.52 -8.55 -4.13
N LYS A 107 -8.83 -9.71 -3.56
CA LYS A 107 -7.87 -10.53 -2.80
C LYS A 107 -6.99 -11.38 -3.71
N ASN A 108 -7.48 -11.66 -4.92
CA ASN A 108 -6.85 -12.56 -5.87
C ASN A 108 -6.38 -11.80 -7.10
N ASP A 109 -5.32 -12.27 -7.73
CA ASP A 109 -4.83 -11.79 -9.02
C ASP A 109 -5.63 -12.35 -10.21
N ALA A 110 -5.21 -12.00 -11.43
CA ALA A 110 -5.86 -12.42 -12.68
C ALA A 110 -5.72 -13.94 -12.96
N TRP A 111 -4.88 -14.64 -12.21
CA TRP A 111 -4.76 -16.09 -12.23
C TRP A 111 -5.44 -16.76 -11.03
N THR A 112 -6.30 -16.03 -10.32
CA THR A 112 -7.08 -16.50 -9.17
C THR A 112 -6.24 -16.88 -7.94
N ARG A 113 -4.99 -16.42 -7.87
CA ARG A 113 -4.12 -16.64 -6.72
C ARG A 113 -4.21 -15.49 -5.75
N GLN A 114 -4.22 -15.80 -4.46
CA GLN A 114 -4.30 -14.77 -3.44
C GLN A 114 -3.02 -13.92 -3.42
N LEU A 115 -3.18 -12.61 -3.27
CA LEU A 115 -2.05 -11.69 -3.08
C LEU A 115 -1.26 -12.06 -1.81
N VAL A 116 0.00 -11.67 -1.79
CA VAL A 116 0.87 -11.76 -0.61
C VAL A 116 1.13 -10.36 -0.08
N TYR A 117 0.89 -10.17 1.22
CA TYR A 117 1.11 -8.90 1.92
C TYR A 117 2.10 -9.09 3.06
N VAL A 118 3.21 -8.37 2.98
CA VAL A 118 4.27 -8.37 3.98
C VAL A 118 4.44 -6.95 4.50
N TYR A 119 4.44 -6.78 5.81
CA TYR A 119 4.54 -5.45 6.43
C TYR A 119 5.41 -5.47 7.67
N ASP A 120 5.98 -4.32 8.05
CA ASP A 120 6.73 -4.21 9.30
C ASP A 120 5.79 -4.13 10.51
N ASN A 121 5.97 -5.03 11.48
CA ASN A 121 5.08 -5.14 12.63
C ASN A 121 5.04 -3.87 13.49
N ASN A 122 6.11 -3.08 13.52
CA ASN A 122 6.15 -1.82 14.26
C ASN A 122 5.21 -0.76 13.66
N LEU A 123 4.85 -0.90 12.38
CA LEU A 123 3.90 -0.01 11.70
C LEU A 123 2.44 -0.37 11.96
N ALA A 124 2.16 -1.52 12.59
CA ALA A 124 0.80 -1.88 13.01
C ALA A 124 0.29 -1.04 14.18
N THR A 125 1.16 -0.29 14.87
CA THR A 125 0.80 0.57 16.00
C THR A 125 0.93 2.05 15.67
N SER A 126 2.04 2.45 15.02
CA SER A 126 2.28 3.84 14.62
C SER A 126 3.20 3.91 13.41
N ILE A 127 2.83 4.71 12.41
CA ILE A 127 3.69 4.98 11.25
C ILE A 127 4.43 6.31 11.41
N CYS A 128 3.73 7.37 11.79
CA CYS A 128 4.32 8.71 11.80
C CYS A 128 5.43 8.86 12.85
N SER A 129 5.41 8.09 13.95
CA SER A 129 6.46 8.17 15.00
C SER A 129 7.74 7.41 14.67
N ARG A 130 7.75 6.62 13.58
CA ARG A 130 8.86 5.75 13.23
C ARG A 130 9.82 6.46 12.27
N THR A 131 11.11 6.19 12.44
CA THR A 131 12.18 6.67 11.55
C THR A 131 12.78 5.55 10.71
N THR A 132 12.62 4.29 11.12
CA THR A 132 13.20 3.11 10.47
C THR A 132 12.19 1.97 10.40
N THR A 133 12.44 1.02 9.49
CA THR A 133 11.76 -0.27 9.45
C THR A 133 12.77 -1.41 9.30
N SER A 134 12.30 -2.63 9.48
CA SER A 134 13.08 -3.87 9.46
C SER A 134 13.14 -4.50 8.06
N ILE A 135 12.38 -3.97 7.09
CA ILE A 135 12.29 -4.54 5.75
C ILE A 135 13.24 -3.79 4.81
N THR A 136 14.08 -4.55 4.12
CA THR A 136 14.85 -4.09 2.97
C THR A 136 14.40 -4.85 1.74
N VAL A 137 14.02 -4.16 0.68
CA VAL A 137 13.74 -4.80 -0.61
C VAL A 137 15.00 -4.76 -1.44
N ARG A 138 15.45 -5.94 -1.88
CA ARG A 138 16.58 -6.09 -2.80
C ARG A 138 16.05 -6.25 -4.21
N ALA A 139 16.04 -5.16 -4.98
CA ALA A 139 15.62 -5.20 -6.37
C ALA A 139 16.74 -5.79 -7.24
N CYS A 140 16.68 -7.10 -7.48
CA CYS A 140 17.64 -7.82 -8.31
C CYS A 140 17.47 -7.41 -9.78
N THR A 141 18.56 -7.28 -10.53
CA THR A 141 18.50 -7.03 -11.98
C THR A 141 18.79 -8.28 -12.81
N ASN A 142 19.28 -9.35 -12.17
CA ASN A 142 19.57 -10.63 -12.80
C ASN A 142 19.07 -11.82 -11.96
N ALA A 143 18.98 -12.99 -12.61
CA ALA A 143 18.50 -14.24 -12.02
C ALA A 143 19.27 -14.67 -10.75
N GLY A 144 20.60 -14.46 -10.74
CA GLY A 144 21.45 -14.81 -9.59
C GLY A 144 21.43 -13.78 -8.46
N CYS A 145 20.68 -12.68 -8.61
CA CYS A 145 20.69 -11.52 -7.71
C CYS A 145 22.11 -11.05 -7.31
N THR A 146 23.07 -11.11 -8.23
CA THR A 146 24.44 -10.63 -8.00
C THR A 146 24.57 -9.14 -8.25
N THR A 147 23.66 -8.57 -9.05
CA THR A 147 23.50 -7.14 -9.28
C THR A 147 22.13 -6.72 -8.78
N TYR A 148 22.11 -5.74 -7.86
CA TYR A 148 20.88 -5.35 -7.19
C TYR A 148 20.93 -3.90 -6.71
N THR A 149 19.75 -3.33 -6.49
CA THR A 149 19.55 -2.06 -5.80
C THR A 149 18.78 -2.32 -4.52
N ASP A 150 19.38 -2.03 -3.37
CA ASP A 150 18.72 -2.15 -2.08
C ASP A 150 17.88 -0.90 -1.78
N VAL A 151 16.61 -1.12 -1.48
CA VAL A 151 15.66 -0.12 -1.02
C VAL A 151 15.46 -0.34 0.47
N LEU A 152 16.01 0.57 1.28
CA LEU A 152 15.94 0.52 2.74
C LEU A 152 14.61 1.08 3.26
N ASN A 153 14.30 0.76 4.52
CA ASN A 153 13.16 1.28 5.25
C ASN A 153 11.82 1.07 4.52
N VAL A 154 11.62 -0.12 3.95
CA VAL A 154 10.36 -0.47 3.30
C VAL A 154 9.28 -0.67 4.36
N ALA A 155 8.14 -0.01 4.20
CA ALA A 155 7.03 -0.10 5.15
C ALA A 155 6.25 -1.41 4.95
N PHE A 156 5.93 -1.69 3.70
CA PHE A 156 5.23 -2.90 3.29
C PHE A 156 5.49 -3.22 1.82
N LEU A 157 5.24 -4.47 1.47
CA LEU A 157 5.34 -5.05 0.14
C LEU A 157 4.05 -5.83 -0.14
N VAL A 158 3.45 -5.63 -1.31
CA VAL A 158 2.38 -6.46 -1.84
C VAL A 158 2.88 -7.11 -3.12
N PHE A 159 2.67 -8.41 -3.28
CA PHE A 159 3.02 -9.09 -4.52
C PHE A 159 2.04 -10.21 -4.90
N SER A 160 2.02 -10.57 -6.18
CA SER A 160 1.38 -11.76 -6.73
C SER A 160 2.45 -12.75 -7.17
N VAL A 161 2.15 -14.05 -7.04
CA VAL A 161 3.00 -15.19 -7.44
C VAL A 161 2.79 -15.64 -8.89
N GLY A 162 2.10 -14.83 -9.70
CA GLY A 162 2.00 -15.01 -11.14
C GLY A 162 1.28 -16.29 -11.60
N ASP A 163 1.65 -16.80 -12.77
CA ASP A 163 1.08 -17.94 -13.49
C ASP A 163 1.65 -19.29 -13.00
N ASN A 164 2.91 -19.32 -12.59
CA ASN A 164 3.63 -20.55 -12.23
C ASN A 164 3.39 -21.04 -10.78
N SER A 165 2.68 -20.26 -9.94
CA SER A 165 2.45 -20.51 -8.49
C SER A 165 3.71 -20.58 -7.63
N VAL A 166 4.89 -20.34 -8.19
CA VAL A 166 6.13 -20.30 -7.42
C VAL A 166 6.26 -18.89 -6.87
N ASN A 167 6.79 -18.79 -5.66
CA ASN A 167 7.04 -17.52 -5.02
C ASN A 167 8.55 -17.32 -4.99
N GLN A 168 9.04 -16.47 -5.89
CA GLN A 168 10.45 -16.19 -6.06
C GLN A 168 10.92 -15.08 -5.12
N SER A 169 9.97 -14.33 -4.52
CA SER A 169 10.27 -13.14 -3.73
C SER A 169 10.36 -13.43 -2.22
N TYR A 170 9.35 -14.05 -1.62
CA TYR A 170 9.31 -14.30 -0.17
C TYR A 170 8.55 -15.57 0.20
N ALA A 171 9.28 -16.67 0.37
CA ALA A 171 8.74 -18.02 0.54
C ALA A 171 7.76 -18.20 1.71
N ALA A 172 7.83 -17.37 2.76
CA ALA A 172 6.94 -17.50 3.92
C ALA A 172 5.53 -16.93 3.69
N GLY A 173 5.27 -16.28 2.56
CA GLY A 173 3.95 -15.73 2.24
C GLY A 173 3.61 -14.48 3.05
N SER A 174 2.31 -14.25 3.31
CA SER A 174 1.87 -13.02 3.98
C SER A 174 2.33 -13.03 5.44
N ALA A 175 3.07 -12.02 5.88
CA ALA A 175 3.67 -12.00 7.21
C ALA A 175 3.86 -10.60 7.78
N ALA A 176 3.83 -10.52 9.12
CA ALA A 176 4.30 -9.37 9.88
C ALA A 176 5.79 -9.57 10.20
N ILE A 177 6.65 -8.68 9.71
CA ILE A 177 8.08 -8.75 9.92
C ILE A 177 8.43 -8.11 11.27
N THR A 178 9.09 -8.89 12.13
CA THR A 178 9.48 -8.47 13.49
C THR A 178 10.99 -8.28 13.65
N ALA A 179 11.79 -8.71 12.67
CA ALA A 179 13.24 -8.63 12.65
C ALA A 179 13.76 -8.22 11.28
N ALA A 180 15.00 -7.73 11.22
CA ALA A 180 15.63 -7.29 9.98
C ALA A 180 15.57 -8.39 8.90
N THR A 181 14.86 -8.12 7.80
CA THR A 181 14.57 -9.09 6.74
C THR A 181 14.84 -8.43 5.39
N THR A 182 15.65 -9.10 4.55
CA THR A 182 15.87 -8.70 3.17
C THR A 182 15.02 -9.55 2.24
N ILE A 183 14.19 -8.91 1.42
CA ILE A 183 13.28 -9.58 0.49
C ILE A 183 13.77 -9.31 -0.94
N PRO A 184 14.26 -10.32 -1.67
CA PRO A 184 14.62 -10.16 -3.06
C PRO A 184 13.37 -10.00 -3.93
N THR A 185 13.46 -9.15 -4.95
CA THR A 185 12.45 -9.03 -6.01
C THR A 185 13.14 -9.10 -7.36
N TYR A 186 12.49 -9.76 -8.33
CA TYR A 186 13.07 -10.02 -9.63
C TYR A 186 12.23 -9.39 -10.76
N PRO A 187 12.83 -9.01 -11.90
CA PRO A 187 12.08 -8.54 -13.06
C PRO A 187 11.20 -9.66 -13.64
N VAL A 188 10.09 -9.30 -14.26
CA VAL A 188 9.26 -10.30 -14.99
C VAL A 188 10.05 -10.82 -16.20
N GLY A 189 10.11 -12.14 -16.38
CA GLY A 189 10.75 -12.81 -17.50
C GLY A 189 12.13 -13.41 -17.22
N VAL A 190 12.76 -13.12 -16.07
CA VAL A 190 14.06 -13.75 -15.72
C VAL A 190 13.85 -15.13 -15.12
N THR A 191 14.70 -16.11 -15.46
CA THR A 191 14.58 -17.47 -14.91
C THR A 191 15.17 -17.53 -13.51
N VAL A 192 14.33 -17.75 -12.50
CA VAL A 192 14.72 -17.89 -11.08
C VAL A 192 14.15 -19.20 -10.58
N SER A 193 14.94 -19.97 -9.82
CA SER A 193 14.53 -21.29 -9.31
C SER A 193 14.07 -22.27 -10.42
N GLY A 194 14.64 -22.14 -11.62
CA GLY A 194 14.33 -23.02 -12.77
C GLY A 194 13.09 -22.65 -13.57
N LEU A 195 12.37 -21.58 -13.20
CA LEU A 195 11.16 -21.11 -13.90
C LEU A 195 11.24 -19.61 -14.22
N GLU A 196 10.54 -19.18 -15.27
CA GLU A 196 10.38 -17.75 -15.59
C GLU A 196 9.66 -17.04 -14.45
N ASN A 197 10.27 -15.99 -13.90
CA ASN A 197 9.68 -15.14 -12.89
C ASN A 197 8.52 -14.34 -13.49
N ASP A 198 7.34 -14.54 -12.96
CA ASP A 198 6.10 -13.86 -13.30
C ASP A 198 5.48 -13.17 -12.07
N ASP A 199 6.22 -13.14 -10.96
CA ASP A 199 5.89 -12.38 -9.76
C ASP A 199 5.76 -10.89 -10.09
N VAL A 200 4.66 -10.31 -9.62
CA VAL A 200 4.44 -8.86 -9.71
C VAL A 200 4.49 -8.29 -8.31
N ALA A 201 5.57 -7.60 -7.99
CA ALA A 201 5.83 -7.02 -6.68
C ALA A 201 5.77 -5.48 -6.70
N LYS A 202 5.15 -4.90 -5.68
CA LYS A 202 5.10 -3.46 -5.45
C LYS A 202 5.27 -3.17 -3.96
N TRP A 203 6.18 -2.26 -3.63
CA TRP A 203 6.45 -1.84 -2.27
C TRP A 203 6.26 -0.34 -2.10
N MET A 204 6.23 0.07 -0.83
CA MET A 204 6.26 1.47 -0.44
C MET A 204 7.25 1.66 0.70
N THR A 205 8.12 2.66 0.59
CA THR A 205 9.03 3.04 1.67
C THR A 205 8.29 3.77 2.79
N LEU A 206 8.88 3.78 3.99
CA LEU A 206 8.36 4.50 5.13
C LEU A 206 8.20 5.99 4.83
N SER A 207 9.18 6.61 4.18
CA SER A 207 9.13 8.03 3.82
C SER A 207 8.02 8.33 2.80
N GLU A 208 7.86 7.50 1.77
CA GLU A 208 6.77 7.63 0.80
C GLU A 208 5.39 7.50 1.46
N LEU A 209 5.23 6.51 2.34
CA LEU A 209 3.99 6.31 3.09
C LEU A 209 3.68 7.50 4.00
N GLN A 210 4.68 8.00 4.73
CA GLN A 210 4.54 9.17 5.60
C GLN A 210 4.15 10.42 4.80
N MET A 211 4.74 10.65 3.63
CA MET A 211 4.36 11.75 2.74
C MET A 211 2.93 11.60 2.23
N LYS A 212 2.53 10.41 1.76
CA LYS A 212 1.19 10.16 1.23
C LYS A 212 0.08 10.29 2.26
N MET A 213 0.34 9.88 3.50
CA MET A 213 -0.63 10.03 4.58
C MET A 213 -0.73 11.48 5.07
N ALA A 214 0.09 12.38 4.52
CA ALA A 214 0.38 13.67 5.13
C ALA A 214 0.57 13.46 6.63
N CYS A 215 1.43 12.49 7.01
CA CYS A 215 2.00 12.48 8.34
C CYS A 215 2.54 13.88 8.47
N VAL A 216 1.79 14.72 9.19
CA VAL A 216 2.26 16.01 9.59
C VAL A 216 3.48 15.58 10.37
N GLN A 217 4.67 15.78 9.80
CA GLN A 217 5.72 16.27 10.66
C GLN A 217 5.02 17.47 11.25
N GLN A 218 4.47 17.30 12.44
CA GLN A 218 3.83 18.33 13.22
C GLN A 218 5.00 19.23 13.62
N GLN A 219 5.61 19.84 12.61
CA GLN A 219 6.49 20.96 12.70
C GLN A 219 5.55 22.02 13.17
N CYS A 220 5.60 22.19 14.48
CA CYS A 220 4.85 23.19 15.16
C CYS A 220 5.06 24.50 14.41
N THR A 221 3.98 25.21 14.11
CA THR A 221 4.06 26.53 13.48
C THR A 221 4.98 27.45 14.29
N ALA A 222 5.07 27.21 15.60
CA ALA A 222 6.17 27.62 16.45
C ALA A 222 6.43 26.60 17.58
N TYR A 223 7.67 26.50 18.06
CA TYR A 223 8.03 25.74 19.27
C TYR A 223 8.07 26.65 20.48
N GLN A 224 7.45 26.24 21.58
CA GLN A 224 7.54 26.90 22.87
C GLN A 224 8.79 26.42 23.62
N ILE A 225 9.71 27.34 23.89
CA ILE A 225 11.00 27.01 24.49
C ILE A 225 10.99 27.39 25.97
N PHE A 226 11.29 26.43 26.84
CA PHE A 226 11.33 26.62 28.29
C PHE A 226 12.77 26.68 28.81
N ASN A 227 13.00 27.50 29.83
CA ASN A 227 14.26 27.49 30.55
C ASN A 227 14.32 26.22 31.42
N ASN A 228 15.33 25.37 31.20
CA ASN A 228 15.59 24.18 32.02
C ASN A 228 17.03 24.14 32.56
N LEU A 229 17.71 25.29 32.64
CA LEU A 229 19.11 25.38 33.06
C LEU A 229 19.29 25.18 34.58
N GLY A 230 18.23 24.87 35.32
CA GLY A 230 18.27 24.65 36.77
C GLY A 230 18.28 25.94 37.61
N ALA A 231 18.40 27.10 36.97
CA ALA A 231 18.41 28.42 37.60
C ALA A 231 17.73 29.47 36.70
N THR A 232 17.55 30.68 37.23
CA THR A 232 17.16 31.84 36.43
C THR A 232 18.23 32.13 35.38
N GLY A 233 17.84 32.21 34.12
CA GLY A 233 18.73 32.47 32.98
C GLY A 233 18.43 33.80 32.30
N TYR A 234 19.35 34.23 31.44
CA TYR A 234 19.24 35.46 30.67
C TYR A 234 19.16 35.15 29.17
N PHE A 235 18.15 35.69 28.49
CA PHE A 235 17.88 35.31 27.09
C PHE A 235 17.60 36.53 26.21
N ARG A 236 17.99 36.44 24.93
CA ARG A 236 17.55 37.37 23.88
C ARG A 236 16.75 36.62 22.82
N THR A 237 15.64 37.21 22.42
CA THR A 237 14.73 36.70 21.38
C THR A 237 14.67 37.74 20.27
N ASN A 238 14.98 37.35 19.03
CA ASN A 238 14.88 38.21 17.84
C ASN A 238 15.47 39.63 17.98
N GLY A 239 16.61 39.78 18.65
CA GLY A 239 17.30 41.07 18.81
C GLY A 239 16.70 42.03 19.84
N LEU A 240 15.73 41.59 20.65
CA LEU A 240 15.13 42.38 21.73
C LEU A 240 16.04 42.47 22.97
N ALA A 241 15.61 43.27 23.94
CA ALA A 241 16.26 43.46 25.23
C ALA A 241 16.46 42.14 25.99
N CYS A 242 17.50 42.09 26.83
CA CYS A 242 17.85 40.93 27.65
C CYS A 242 16.74 40.63 28.67
N LEU A 243 16.15 39.44 28.61
CA LEU A 243 15.08 39.01 29.51
C LEU A 243 15.61 38.06 30.58
N THR A 244 15.16 38.27 31.83
CA THR A 244 15.44 37.40 32.97
C THR A 244 14.31 36.39 33.13
N ILE A 245 14.57 35.10 32.92
CA ILE A 245 13.54 34.05 32.92
C ILE A 245 13.86 33.02 33.99
N ALA A 246 12.92 32.78 34.91
CA ALA A 246 13.06 31.78 35.97
C ALA A 246 13.21 30.35 35.40
N ASN A 247 13.79 29.44 36.18
CA ASN A 247 13.82 28.03 35.80
C ASN A 247 12.38 27.50 35.62
N ASN A 248 12.19 26.61 34.65
CA ASN A 248 10.91 26.04 34.23
C ASN A 248 9.87 27.03 33.68
N ALA A 249 10.23 28.29 33.46
CA ALA A 249 9.35 29.26 32.79
C ALA A 249 9.54 29.25 31.28
N LEU A 250 8.48 29.64 30.55
CA LEU A 250 8.51 29.85 29.11
C LEU A 250 9.43 31.03 28.79
N ILE A 251 10.39 30.84 27.88
CA ILE A 251 11.25 31.92 27.36
C ILE A 251 10.52 32.65 26.24
N SER A 252 10.16 31.92 25.18
CA SER A 252 9.42 32.44 24.03
C SER A 252 9.01 31.31 23.09
N SER A 253 8.24 31.65 22.06
CA SER A 253 7.97 30.76 20.93
C SER A 253 8.85 31.13 19.72
N ILE A 254 9.42 30.13 19.05
CA ILE A 254 10.21 30.32 17.83
C ILE A 254 9.49 29.72 16.63
N ALA A 255 9.30 30.52 15.59
CA ALA A 255 8.78 30.12 14.28
C ALA A 255 9.97 29.74 13.34
N PRO A 256 9.71 29.18 12.14
CA PRO A 256 10.76 28.87 11.17
C PRO A 256 11.70 30.06 10.93
N GLY A 257 13.01 29.84 11.07
CA GLY A 257 14.05 30.87 10.97
C GLY A 257 14.37 31.62 12.28
N GLY A 258 13.58 31.42 13.34
CA GLY A 258 13.82 32.01 14.66
C GLY A 258 14.86 31.26 15.50
N ALA A 259 15.48 31.97 16.44
CA ALA A 259 16.39 31.41 17.44
C ALA A 259 16.33 32.20 18.76
N ILE A 260 16.71 31.54 19.85
CA ILE A 260 16.88 32.14 21.18
C ILE A 260 18.35 32.02 21.57
N ASN A 261 18.96 33.12 22.00
CA ASN A 261 20.32 33.16 22.51
C ASN A 261 20.33 33.26 24.03
N GLY A 262 21.24 32.52 24.67
CA GLY A 262 21.35 32.41 26.12
C GLY A 262 22.63 33.07 26.63
N TYR A 263 22.55 33.66 27.81
CA TYR A 263 23.62 34.45 28.41
C TYR A 263 23.74 34.19 29.91
N THR A 264 24.93 34.45 30.46
CA THR A 264 25.23 34.24 31.89
C THR A 264 25.05 35.50 32.74
N ASN A 265 24.81 36.66 32.12
CA ASN A 265 24.70 37.94 32.82
C ASN A 265 23.49 38.77 32.37
N ALA A 266 23.03 39.67 33.25
CA ALA A 266 21.86 40.54 33.01
C ALA A 266 22.04 41.54 31.86
N ALA A 267 23.28 41.82 31.44
CA ALA A 267 23.56 42.65 30.26
C ALA A 267 23.46 41.86 28.94
N CYS A 268 23.36 40.52 29.00
CA CYS A 268 23.43 39.62 27.85
C CYS A 268 24.66 39.92 26.96
N THR A 269 25.85 39.97 27.58
CA THR A 269 27.13 40.17 26.87
C THR A 269 27.99 38.92 26.84
N THR A 270 27.84 38.05 27.85
CA THR A 270 28.58 36.78 27.96
C THR A 270 27.65 35.62 27.62
N VAL A 271 27.96 34.91 26.53
CA VAL A 271 27.14 33.81 26.01
C VAL A 271 27.17 32.63 26.98
N ALA A 272 26.02 31.99 27.21
CA ALA A 272 25.90 30.79 28.03
C ALA A 272 26.23 29.52 27.24
N THR A 273 26.27 28.39 27.94
CA THR A 273 26.34 27.06 27.32
C THR A 273 25.09 26.29 27.75
N PRO A 274 24.20 25.90 26.81
CA PRO A 274 24.24 26.17 25.37
C PRO A 274 24.06 27.65 25.01
N SER A 275 24.64 28.07 23.88
CA SER A 275 24.66 29.46 23.42
C SER A 275 23.37 29.89 22.72
N SER A 276 22.70 28.94 22.07
CA SER A 276 21.46 29.18 21.34
C SER A 276 20.66 27.90 21.10
N ILE A 277 19.37 28.07 20.84
CA ILE A 277 18.49 27.04 20.28
C ILE A 277 17.73 27.65 19.10
N SER A 278 17.79 26.99 17.95
CA SER A 278 17.10 27.39 16.71
C SER A 278 15.81 26.61 16.51
N TYR A 279 14.92 27.09 15.63
CA TYR A 279 13.73 26.35 15.23
C TYR A 279 14.06 24.93 14.76
N THR A 280 15.11 24.78 13.95
CA THR A 280 15.56 23.48 13.44
C THR A 280 16.02 22.56 14.56
N THR A 281 16.76 23.09 15.56
CA THR A 281 17.23 22.31 16.71
C THR A 281 16.06 21.91 17.62
N ALA A 282 15.09 22.81 17.82
CA ALA A 282 13.89 22.50 18.58
C ALA A 282 13.05 21.42 17.91
N ALA A 283 12.88 21.50 16.58
CA ALA A 283 12.16 20.50 15.80
C ALA A 283 12.77 19.10 15.89
N THR A 284 14.10 19.01 16.01
CA THR A 284 14.78 17.72 16.22
C THR A 284 14.70 17.21 17.66
N ALA A 285 14.51 18.11 18.63
CA ALA A 285 14.46 17.77 20.05
C ALA A 285 13.06 17.33 20.51
N ASP A 286 11.99 17.85 19.88
CA ASP A 286 10.60 17.50 20.17
C ASP A 286 10.27 16.05 19.73
N THR A 287 10.40 15.13 20.68
CA THR A 287 10.28 13.68 20.42
C THR A 287 8.82 13.24 20.50
N ASN A 288 8.05 13.88 21.37
CA ASN A 288 6.64 13.54 21.60
C ASN A 288 5.66 14.37 20.75
N ARG A 289 6.16 15.40 20.05
CA ARG A 289 5.45 16.27 19.09
C ARG A 289 4.37 17.14 19.71
N ASN A 290 4.61 17.58 20.95
CA ASN A 290 3.71 18.48 21.68
C ASN A 290 4.07 19.96 21.49
N CYS A 291 5.10 20.29 20.69
CA CYS A 291 5.59 21.64 20.45
C CYS A 291 6.29 22.31 21.64
N LEU A 292 6.66 21.55 22.67
CA LEU A 292 7.31 22.01 23.88
C LEU A 292 8.73 21.47 23.93
N VAL A 293 9.70 22.37 23.99
CA VAL A 293 11.11 21.99 23.99
C VAL A 293 11.84 22.75 25.07
N ASN A 294 12.83 22.11 25.68
CA ASN A 294 13.69 22.75 26.65
C ASN A 294 14.86 23.46 25.96
N TYR A 295 15.32 24.57 26.54
CA TYR A 295 16.42 25.37 26.00
C TYR A 295 17.72 24.56 25.82
N SER A 296 17.93 23.52 26.62
CA SER A 296 19.06 22.60 26.45
C SER A 296 19.04 21.73 25.19
N GLY A 297 17.98 21.81 24.37
CA GLY A 297 17.81 20.97 23.18
C GLY A 297 17.27 19.57 23.49
N THR A 298 16.46 19.44 24.55
CA THR A 298 15.79 18.18 24.91
C THR A 298 14.28 18.35 24.84
N ASP A 299 13.59 17.23 24.62
CA ASP A 299 12.12 17.13 24.74
C ASP A 299 11.66 17.62 26.12
N ARG A 300 10.43 18.14 26.19
CA ARG A 300 9.81 18.56 27.45
C ARG A 300 8.63 17.68 27.83
#